data_AF-A0A9W9YT33-F1
#
_entry.id   AF-A0A9W9YT33-F1
#
_cell.length_a   1.000
_cell.length_b   1.000
_cell.length_c   1.000
_cell.angle_alpha   90.00
_cell.angle_beta   90.00
_cell.angle_gamma   90.00
#
_symmetry.space_group_name_H-M   'P 1'
#
loop_
_entity.id
_entity.type
_entity.pdbx_description
1 polymer ?
#
loop_
_entity_poly.entity_id
_entity_poly.type
_entity_poly.pdbx_seq_one_letter_code
_entity_poly.pdbx_strand_id
1 'polypeptide(L)'
;MARQLELPPETTSAPPFSKAGAREMERKGRVEEDHEDDASKRAKLSFEEEEEEAPLAILEKVEDGCRECFKENWSNYIRTCHQVKEKTVDIYNYRLQNQGAELEEVLRHVFRQKRNAFKVNLAFGFILKNVETGEVRYFYPSQNGFVFDAPFLITNDADLDAFLEKIKRGRLVGVSAPAKAE
;
A
#
# COMPACT_ATOMS: atom_id res chain seq x y z
N MET A 1 32.61 -24.78 45.80
CA MET A 1 33.99 -24.33 45.59
C MET A 1 34.36 -24.56 44.14
N ALA A 2 34.32 -23.51 43.31
CA ALA A 2 34.67 -23.57 41.90
C ALA A 2 35.67 -22.45 41.60
N ARG A 3 36.71 -22.81 40.84
CA ARG A 3 37.97 -22.09 40.66
C ARG A 3 37.83 -20.84 39.78
N GLN A 4 38.51 -19.81 40.23
CA GLN A 4 38.89 -18.59 39.54
C GLN A 4 40.06 -18.92 38.57
N LEU A 5 40.01 -18.42 37.34
CA LEU A 5 41.17 -18.39 36.45
C LEU A 5 41.20 -17.04 35.73
N GLU A 6 42.42 -16.52 35.67
CA GLU A 6 42.81 -15.12 35.56
C GLU A 6 42.84 -14.59 34.12
N LEU A 7 42.67 -13.26 33.98
CA LEU A 7 43.10 -12.46 32.83
C LEU A 7 44.62 -12.25 32.87
N PRO A 8 45.29 -12.06 31.72
CA PRO A 8 46.10 -10.82 31.54
C PRO A 8 46.21 -10.38 30.04
N PRO A 9 47.05 -9.40 29.66
CA PRO A 9 46.94 -7.95 29.94
C PRO A 9 47.01 -7.08 28.65
N GLU A 10 46.79 -5.77 28.80
CA GLU A 10 46.95 -4.75 27.75
C GLU A 10 48.39 -4.62 27.22
N THR A 11 48.56 -4.20 25.96
CA THR A 11 49.29 -2.98 25.53
C THR A 11 49.57 -2.98 24.01
N THR A 12 49.40 -1.80 23.39
CA THR A 12 50.46 -1.11 22.61
C THR A 12 50.02 -0.48 21.27
N SER A 13 50.43 0.78 21.14
CA SER A 13 50.95 1.46 19.94
C SER A 13 50.02 1.94 18.81
N ALA A 14 49.88 3.27 18.75
CA ALA A 14 49.53 4.11 17.58
C ALA A 14 50.66 4.12 16.50
N PRO A 15 50.71 5.03 15.49
CA PRO A 15 49.71 5.71 14.63
C PRO A 15 50.04 5.45 13.10
N PRO A 16 49.58 6.26 12.12
CA PRO A 16 50.48 7.33 11.65
C PRO A 16 49.83 8.67 11.22
N PHE A 17 50.73 9.65 11.16
CA PHE A 17 50.61 11.05 10.81
C PHE A 17 50.78 11.31 9.28
N SER A 18 50.32 12.49 8.87
CA SER A 18 50.96 13.43 7.91
C SER A 18 50.57 13.53 6.43
N LYS A 19 50.02 14.72 6.16
CA LYS A 19 49.95 15.61 4.99
C LYS A 19 51.01 15.48 3.87
N ALA A 20 50.53 15.64 2.63
CA ALA A 20 51.04 16.49 1.51
C ALA A 20 50.03 16.29 0.35
N GLY A 21 49.51 17.25 -0.44
CA GLY A 21 49.98 18.55 -0.90
C GLY A 21 50.08 18.50 -2.43
N ALA A 22 49.14 19.10 -3.19
CA ALA A 22 49.34 19.69 -4.53
C ALA A 22 48.03 20.20 -5.17
N ARG A 23 48.10 21.42 -5.70
CA ARG A 23 47.25 22.08 -6.71
C ARG A 23 46.92 21.17 -7.90
N GLU A 24 45.79 21.42 -8.58
CA GLU A 24 45.73 21.96 -9.96
C GLU A 24 44.27 22.11 -10.43
N MET A 25 43.95 23.22 -11.08
CA MET A 25 42.69 23.44 -11.80
C MET A 25 42.77 22.72 -13.13
N GLU A 26 41.71 22.05 -13.58
CA GLU A 26 41.40 22.01 -15.00
C GLU A 26 39.90 21.75 -15.25
N ARG A 27 39.32 22.66 -16.05
CA ARG A 27 37.98 22.56 -16.62
C ARG A 27 37.97 21.46 -17.67
N LYS A 28 37.03 20.53 -17.60
CA LYS A 28 36.57 19.79 -18.78
C LYS A 28 35.10 19.40 -18.62
N GLY A 29 34.26 20.01 -19.45
CA GLY A 29 32.83 19.73 -19.49
C GLY A 29 32.56 18.28 -19.85
N ARG A 30 31.47 17.74 -19.31
CA ARG A 30 30.81 16.54 -19.79
C ARG A 30 29.35 16.58 -19.40
N VAL A 31 28.53 16.82 -20.41
CA VAL A 31 27.14 16.38 -20.63
C VAL A 31 26.38 15.99 -19.36
N GLU A 32 25.46 16.85 -18.95
CA GLU A 32 24.30 16.47 -18.15
C GLU A 32 23.54 15.42 -18.97
N GLU A 33 23.77 14.14 -18.68
CA GLU A 33 22.85 13.08 -19.11
C GLU A 33 21.68 13.14 -18.14
N ASP A 34 20.58 13.70 -18.66
CA ASP A 34 19.25 13.61 -18.07
C ASP A 34 18.89 12.13 -17.84
N HIS A 35 19.22 11.61 -16.66
CA HIS A 35 18.46 10.49 -16.09
C HIS A 35 17.14 11.09 -15.61
N GLU A 36 16.21 11.18 -16.56
CA GLU A 36 14.79 11.38 -16.30
C GLU A 36 14.33 10.14 -15.53
N ASP A 37 14.53 10.16 -14.21
CA ASP A 37 14.17 9.07 -13.31
C ASP A 37 12.68 8.77 -13.46
N ASP A 38 12.41 7.55 -13.93
CA ASP A 38 11.13 6.86 -14.10
C ASP A 38 10.38 6.64 -12.76
N ALA A 39 10.60 7.49 -11.75
CA ALA A 39 9.90 7.49 -10.47
C ALA A 39 8.53 8.22 -10.55
N SER A 40 8.23 8.88 -11.67
CA SER A 40 7.10 9.82 -11.82
C SER A 40 5.74 9.16 -12.18
N LYS A 41 5.63 7.82 -12.16
CA LYS A 41 4.34 7.13 -12.38
C LYS A 41 3.86 6.32 -11.18
N ARG A 42 4.45 6.50 -10.00
CA ARG A 42 3.84 5.98 -8.77
C ARG A 42 2.68 6.90 -8.43
N ALA A 43 1.45 6.46 -8.67
CA ALA A 43 0.27 7.17 -8.20
C ALA A 43 0.49 7.53 -6.73
N LYS A 44 0.43 8.82 -6.39
CA LYS A 44 0.53 9.27 -5.00
C LYS A 44 -0.65 8.66 -4.26
N LEU A 45 -0.38 7.63 -3.48
CA LEU A 45 -1.35 7.03 -2.60
C LEU A 45 -1.63 8.02 -1.47
N SER A 46 -2.80 8.64 -1.48
CA SER A 46 -3.26 9.50 -0.39
C SER A 46 -3.98 8.65 0.65
N PHE A 47 -3.52 8.70 1.90
CA PHE A 47 -4.21 8.09 3.04
C PHE A 47 -5.19 9.06 3.71
N GLU A 48 -5.32 10.26 3.15
CA GLU A 48 -6.23 11.32 3.61
C GLU A 48 -7.66 10.99 3.18
N GLU A 49 -8.63 11.41 3.99
CA GLU A 49 -10.04 11.21 3.67
C GLU A 49 -10.44 12.00 2.43
N GLU A 50 -11.10 11.33 1.49
CA GLU A 50 -11.62 11.96 0.28
C GLU A 50 -12.92 12.73 0.59
N GLU A 51 -13.14 13.83 -0.15
CA GLU A 51 -14.34 14.67 -0.04
C GLU A 51 -15.64 13.87 -0.26
N GLU A 52 -16.75 14.40 0.26
CA GLU A 52 -18.06 13.74 0.18
C GLU A 52 -18.61 13.68 -1.25
N GLU A 53 -18.17 14.60 -2.12
CA GLU A 53 -18.45 14.57 -3.55
C GLU A 53 -17.27 14.01 -4.35
N ALA A 54 -17.56 13.29 -5.43
CA ALA A 54 -16.53 12.68 -6.26
C ALA A 54 -15.81 13.73 -7.12
N PRO A 55 -14.47 13.85 -7.00
CA PRO A 55 -13.70 14.75 -7.86
C PRO A 55 -13.90 14.44 -9.35
N LEU A 56 -14.09 15.48 -10.16
CA LEU A 56 -14.30 15.35 -11.61
C LEU A 56 -13.19 14.55 -12.29
N ALA A 57 -11.93 14.76 -11.89
CA ALA A 57 -10.78 14.03 -12.43
C ALA A 57 -10.82 12.51 -12.18
N ILE A 58 -11.55 12.06 -11.15
CA ILE A 58 -11.78 10.63 -10.89
C ILE A 58 -12.95 10.15 -11.73
N LEU A 59 -14.05 10.91 -11.78
CA LEU A 59 -15.23 10.58 -12.59
C LEU A 59 -14.91 10.47 -14.09
N GLU A 60 -14.01 11.29 -14.60
CA GLU A 60 -13.57 11.24 -16.00
C GLU A 60 -12.87 9.92 -16.35
N LYS A 61 -12.18 9.30 -15.38
CA LYS A 61 -11.51 8.00 -15.55
C LYS A 61 -12.49 6.82 -15.44
N VAL A 62 -13.69 7.04 -14.93
CA VAL A 62 -14.74 6.01 -14.84
C VAL A 62 -15.47 5.94 -16.18
N GLU A 63 -15.65 4.72 -16.68
CA GLU A 63 -16.42 4.43 -17.90
C GLU A 63 -17.82 5.07 -17.81
N ASP A 64 -18.28 5.72 -18.88
CA ASP A 64 -19.52 6.49 -18.92
C ASP A 64 -20.73 5.73 -18.35
N GLY A 65 -20.89 4.45 -18.72
CA GLY A 65 -21.99 3.61 -18.25
C GLY A 65 -21.95 3.32 -16.75
N CYS A 66 -20.79 3.44 -16.10
CA CYS A 66 -20.60 3.18 -14.68
C CYS A 66 -20.64 4.46 -13.82
N ARG A 67 -20.65 5.66 -14.43
CA ARG A 67 -20.53 6.93 -13.70
C ARG A 67 -21.66 7.18 -12.72
N GLU A 68 -22.89 6.84 -13.08
CA GLU A 68 -24.05 7.04 -12.21
C GLU A 68 -23.95 6.15 -10.97
N CYS A 69 -23.76 4.84 -11.17
CA CYS A 69 -23.55 3.88 -10.08
C CYS A 69 -22.35 4.27 -9.20
N PHE A 70 -21.26 4.77 -9.80
CA PHE A 70 -20.10 5.26 -9.08
C PHE A 70 -20.44 6.46 -8.18
N LYS A 71 -21.18 7.45 -8.70
CA LYS A 71 -21.60 8.65 -7.94
C LYS A 71 -22.50 8.27 -6.77
N GLU A 72 -23.49 7.41 -7.00
CA GLU A 72 -24.44 6.97 -5.97
C GLU A 72 -23.75 6.25 -4.80
N ASN A 73 -22.68 5.51 -5.09
CA ASN A 73 -21.94 4.74 -4.09
C ASN A 73 -20.70 5.46 -3.55
N TRP A 74 -20.38 6.65 -4.08
CA TRP A 74 -19.15 7.38 -3.76
C TRP A 74 -18.99 7.64 -2.26
N SER A 75 -19.91 8.40 -1.69
CA SER A 75 -19.79 8.97 -0.33
C SER A 75 -19.74 7.90 0.76
N ASN A 76 -20.34 6.73 0.52
CA ASN A 76 -20.50 5.70 1.54
C ASN A 76 -19.57 4.49 1.38
N TYR A 77 -19.17 4.13 0.15
CA TYR A 77 -18.54 2.84 -0.11
C TYR A 77 -17.27 2.89 -0.95
N ILE A 78 -17.13 3.87 -1.84
CA ILE A 78 -16.02 3.90 -2.81
C ILE A 78 -14.90 4.83 -2.35
N ARG A 79 -15.25 5.98 -1.75
CA ARG A 79 -14.25 6.95 -1.31
C ARG A 79 -13.35 6.39 -0.20
N THR A 80 -12.11 6.87 -0.18
CA THR A 80 -11.18 6.63 0.92
C THR A 80 -11.70 7.34 2.17
N CYS A 81 -12.11 6.57 3.17
CA CYS A 81 -12.66 7.08 4.43
C CYS A 81 -12.44 6.10 5.57
N HIS A 82 -12.32 6.62 6.80
CA HIS A 82 -12.10 5.79 7.98
C HIS A 82 -13.25 5.94 8.97
N GLN A 83 -13.94 4.85 9.26
CA GLN A 83 -14.96 4.83 10.29
C GLN A 83 -14.38 4.17 11.54
N VAL A 84 -13.78 5.00 12.40
CA VAL A 84 -13.30 4.58 13.71
C VAL A 84 -14.50 4.49 14.65
N LYS A 85 -14.93 3.28 15.00
CA LYS A 85 -16.06 3.09 15.93
C LYS A 85 -15.51 2.84 17.32
N GLU A 86 -16.03 3.57 18.30
CA GLU A 86 -15.51 3.63 19.68
C GLU A 86 -15.35 2.28 20.42
N LYS A 87 -15.99 1.18 19.96
CA LYS A 87 -16.17 0.01 20.83
C LYS A 87 -15.40 -1.25 20.47
N THR A 88 -15.07 -1.56 19.20
CA THR A 88 -14.26 -2.78 18.90
C THR A 88 -13.75 -2.91 17.46
N VAL A 89 -14.36 -2.21 16.50
CA VAL A 89 -14.09 -2.44 15.06
C VAL A 89 -13.88 -1.10 14.37
N ASP A 90 -12.74 -0.98 13.71
CA ASP A 90 -12.43 0.16 12.84
C ASP A 90 -12.52 -0.31 11.39
N ILE A 91 -13.23 0.46 10.58
CA ILE A 91 -13.39 0.17 9.15
C ILE A 91 -12.55 1.17 8.37
N TYR A 92 -11.61 0.65 7.61
CA TYR A 92 -10.76 1.44 6.73
C TYR A 92 -11.16 1.15 5.28
N ASN A 93 -11.81 2.12 4.64
CA ASN A 93 -12.12 2.04 3.22
C ASN A 93 -11.02 2.74 2.45
N TYR A 94 -10.41 2.03 1.51
CA TYR A 94 -9.41 2.57 0.60
C TYR A 94 -9.80 2.26 -0.82
N ARG A 95 -9.79 3.28 -1.67
CA ARG A 95 -10.02 3.11 -3.10
C ARG A 95 -8.75 2.60 -3.77
N LEU A 96 -8.83 1.41 -4.35
CA LEU A 96 -7.72 0.86 -5.13
C LEU A 96 -7.69 1.49 -6.53
N GLN A 97 -6.52 1.98 -6.93
CA GLN A 97 -6.26 2.61 -8.22
C GLN A 97 -5.45 1.70 -9.15
N ASN A 98 -4.48 0.93 -8.63
CA ASN A 98 -3.53 0.17 -9.45
C ASN A 98 -3.58 -1.33 -9.15
N GLN A 99 -4.74 -1.95 -9.38
CA GLN A 99 -4.94 -3.41 -9.20
C GLN A 99 -4.49 -3.94 -7.82
N GLY A 100 -4.45 -3.09 -6.79
CA GLY A 100 -4.01 -3.46 -5.45
C GLY A 100 -2.51 -3.41 -5.20
N ALA A 101 -1.69 -2.82 -6.09
CA ALA A 101 -0.27 -2.61 -5.83
C ALA A 101 -0.02 -1.78 -4.55
N GLU A 102 -0.92 -0.84 -4.27
CA GLU A 102 -0.94 -0.03 -3.05
C GLU A 102 -1.38 -0.78 -1.78
N LEU A 103 -1.93 -1.99 -1.87
CA LEU A 103 -2.51 -2.68 -0.72
C LEU A 103 -1.49 -2.94 0.39
N GLU A 104 -0.24 -3.21 0.03
CA GLU A 104 0.84 -3.37 1.00
C GLU A 104 1.10 -2.07 1.77
N GLU A 105 1.15 -0.93 1.07
CA GLU A 105 1.38 0.37 1.68
C GLU A 105 0.22 0.79 2.59
N VAL A 106 -1.02 0.50 2.15
CA VAL A 106 -2.24 0.66 2.95
C VAL A 106 -2.17 -0.13 4.25
N LEU A 107 -1.85 -1.42 4.18
CA LEU A 107 -1.80 -2.27 5.37
C LEU A 107 -0.71 -1.84 6.34
N ARG A 108 0.48 -1.47 5.83
CA ARG A 108 1.55 -0.89 6.64
C ARG A 108 1.17 0.45 7.25
N HIS A 109 0.38 1.27 6.56
CA HIS A 109 -0.14 2.52 7.10
C HIS A 109 -1.10 2.26 8.28
N VAL A 110 -2.08 1.39 8.11
CA VAL A 110 -3.03 1.02 9.18
C VAL A 110 -2.29 0.40 10.38
N PHE A 111 -1.33 -0.50 10.13
CA PHE A 111 -0.53 -1.10 11.19
C PHE A 111 0.21 -0.06 12.04
N ARG A 112 0.86 0.93 11.40
CA ARG A 112 1.56 2.02 12.10
C ARG A 112 0.66 2.91 12.95
N GLN A 113 -0.63 3.01 12.61
CA GLN A 113 -1.60 3.79 13.39
C GLN A 113 -2.10 3.04 14.64
N LYS A 114 -1.99 1.70 14.68
CA LYS A 114 -2.47 0.88 15.79
C LYS A 114 -1.37 0.67 16.82
N ARG A 115 -1.64 1.04 18.07
CA ARG A 115 -0.71 0.85 19.20
C ARG A 115 -0.70 -0.57 19.76
N ASN A 116 -1.78 -1.33 19.54
CA ASN A 116 -1.99 -2.65 20.14
C ASN A 116 -2.19 -3.70 19.05
N ALA A 117 -2.03 -4.97 19.42
CA ALA A 117 -2.40 -6.09 18.57
C ALA A 117 -3.87 -6.01 18.14
N PHE A 118 -4.14 -6.35 16.88
CA PHE A 118 -5.49 -6.31 16.31
C PHE A 118 -5.72 -7.49 15.36
N LYS A 119 -7.00 -7.83 15.16
CA LYS A 119 -7.40 -8.78 14.12
C LYS A 119 -7.83 -8.01 12.88
N VAL A 120 -7.37 -8.46 11.71
CA VAL A 120 -7.69 -7.83 10.42
C VAL A 120 -8.35 -8.82 9.48
N ASN A 121 -9.27 -8.32 8.67
CA ASN A 121 -9.79 -9.03 7.51
C ASN A 121 -10.00 -8.02 6.37
N LEU A 122 -10.19 -8.52 5.15
CA LEU A 122 -10.35 -7.71 3.95
C LEU A 122 -11.63 -8.12 3.23
N ALA A 123 -12.26 -7.16 2.58
CA ALA A 123 -13.37 -7.39 1.65
C ALA A 123 -13.25 -6.39 0.50
N PHE A 124 -13.72 -6.78 -0.69
CA PHE A 124 -13.64 -5.94 -1.87
C PHE A 124 -15.03 -5.54 -2.36
N GLY A 125 -15.16 -4.28 -2.74
CA GLY A 125 -16.31 -3.75 -3.45
C GLY A 125 -15.95 -3.53 -4.92
N PHE A 126 -16.88 -3.81 -5.82
CA PHE A 126 -16.65 -3.64 -7.24
C PHE A 126 -17.93 -3.21 -7.96
N ILE A 127 -17.77 -2.34 -8.95
CA ILE A 127 -18.82 -2.05 -9.93
C ILE A 127 -18.67 -3.05 -11.05
N LEU A 128 -19.72 -3.81 -11.34
CA LEU A 128 -19.77 -4.69 -12.51
C LEU A 128 -20.86 -4.24 -13.46
N LYS A 129 -20.56 -4.36 -14.74
CA LYS A 129 -21.48 -4.17 -15.85
C LYS A 129 -21.74 -5.51 -16.49
N ASN A 130 -23.01 -5.91 -16.54
CA ASN A 130 -23.43 -7.06 -17.31
C ASN A 130 -23.30 -6.73 -18.80
N VAL A 131 -22.50 -7.50 -19.53
CA VAL A 131 -22.24 -7.28 -20.95
C VAL A 131 -23.44 -7.61 -21.85
N GLU A 132 -24.31 -8.52 -21.41
CA GLU A 132 -25.49 -8.96 -22.17
C GLU A 132 -26.68 -8.02 -21.96
N THR A 133 -26.94 -7.60 -20.72
CA THR A 133 -28.08 -6.75 -20.37
C THR A 133 -27.74 -5.26 -20.31
N GLY A 134 -26.46 -4.92 -20.27
CA GLY A 134 -25.98 -3.54 -20.06
C GLY A 134 -26.15 -3.04 -18.63
N GLU A 135 -26.67 -3.86 -17.72
CA GLU A 135 -26.98 -3.44 -16.36
C GLU A 135 -25.73 -3.25 -15.51
N VAL A 136 -25.64 -2.12 -14.80
CA VAL A 136 -24.52 -1.79 -13.91
C VAL A 136 -24.98 -1.85 -12.46
N ARG A 137 -24.23 -2.54 -11.60
CA ARG A 137 -24.49 -2.59 -10.15
C ARG A 137 -23.22 -2.56 -9.34
N TYR A 138 -23.34 -1.99 -8.14
CA TYR A 138 -22.29 -2.06 -7.12
C TYR A 138 -22.48 -3.30 -6.24
N PHE A 139 -21.42 -4.09 -6.12
CA PHE A 139 -21.37 -5.27 -5.27
C PHE A 139 -20.65 -4.90 -3.97
N TYR A 140 -21.41 -4.91 -2.89
CA TYR A 140 -20.95 -4.41 -1.59
C TYR A 140 -19.96 -5.39 -0.93
N PRO A 141 -18.85 -4.89 -0.36
CA PRO A 141 -17.89 -5.73 0.36
C PRO A 141 -18.54 -6.58 1.47
N SER A 142 -19.56 -6.03 2.15
CA SER A 142 -20.30 -6.72 3.22
C SER A 142 -21.09 -7.93 2.74
N GLN A 143 -21.48 -7.97 1.47
CA GLN A 143 -22.26 -9.06 0.86
C GLN A 143 -21.36 -10.05 0.10
N ASN A 144 -20.22 -9.59 -0.39
CA ASN A 144 -19.27 -10.41 -1.14
C ASN A 144 -18.49 -11.40 -0.27
N GLY A 145 -18.57 -11.23 1.06
CA GLY A 145 -17.80 -12.02 2.02
C GLY A 145 -16.38 -11.48 2.20
N PHE A 146 -15.72 -11.98 3.24
CA PHE A 146 -14.34 -11.65 3.52
C PHE A 146 -13.39 -12.50 2.68
N VAL A 147 -12.23 -11.93 2.35
CA VAL A 147 -11.13 -12.62 1.64
C VAL A 147 -10.63 -13.83 2.44
N PHE A 148 -10.68 -13.75 3.77
CA PHE A 148 -10.31 -14.84 4.66
C PHE A 148 -11.52 -15.28 5.49
N ASP A 149 -11.69 -16.60 5.63
CA ASP A 149 -12.75 -17.21 6.47
C ASP A 149 -12.70 -16.74 7.93
N ALA A 150 -11.48 -16.44 8.42
CA ALA A 150 -11.24 -15.93 9.76
C ALA A 150 -10.29 -14.72 9.72
N PRO A 151 -10.52 -13.70 10.56
CA PRO A 151 -9.59 -12.58 10.72
C PRO A 151 -8.20 -13.04 11.17
N PHE A 152 -7.17 -12.41 10.62
CA PHE A 152 -5.76 -12.66 10.95
C PHE A 152 -5.31 -11.78 12.10
N LEU A 153 -4.66 -12.36 13.12
CA LEU A 153 -4.10 -11.59 14.24
C LEU A 153 -2.75 -11.01 13.85
N ILE A 154 -2.59 -9.69 13.99
CA ILE A 154 -1.33 -8.98 13.78
C ILE A 154 -0.87 -8.41 15.12
N THR A 155 0.30 -8.85 15.58
CA THR A 155 0.93 -8.37 16.82
C THR A 155 2.25 -7.65 16.58
N ASN A 156 2.93 -7.97 15.48
CA ASN A 156 4.25 -7.45 15.13
C ASN A 156 4.42 -7.38 13.60
N ASP A 157 5.54 -6.81 13.14
CA ASP A 157 5.85 -6.68 11.71
C ASP A 157 5.95 -8.03 10.98
N ALA A 158 6.44 -9.10 11.63
CA ALA A 158 6.52 -10.42 11.00
C ALA A 158 5.12 -11.02 10.75
N ASP A 159 4.14 -10.77 11.64
CA ASP A 159 2.75 -11.16 11.40
C ASP A 159 2.14 -10.38 10.23
N LEU A 160 2.49 -9.09 10.10
CA LEU A 160 2.05 -8.26 8.98
C LEU A 160 2.64 -8.77 7.66
N ASP A 161 3.94 -9.10 7.63
CA ASP A 161 4.58 -9.66 6.44
C ASP A 161 3.97 -11.02 6.07
N ALA A 162 3.68 -11.88 7.05
CA ALA A 162 2.98 -13.15 6.83
C ALA A 162 1.57 -12.93 6.25
N PHE A 163 0.85 -11.91 6.74
CA PHE A 163 -0.46 -11.54 6.22
C PHE A 163 -0.37 -11.05 4.77
N LEU A 164 0.60 -10.20 4.45
CA LEU A 164 0.86 -9.71 3.08
C LEU A 164 1.20 -10.84 2.12
N GLU A 165 2.06 -11.77 2.54
CA GLU A 165 2.37 -12.96 1.75
C GLU A 165 1.14 -13.84 1.52
N LYS A 166 0.26 -13.95 2.53
CA LYS A 166 -1.01 -14.67 2.38
C LYS A 166 -1.92 -14.02 1.34
N ILE A 167 -1.99 -12.70 1.30
CA ILE A 167 -2.75 -11.96 0.27
C ILE A 167 -2.13 -12.18 -1.12
N LYS A 168 -0.80 -12.05 -1.25
CA LYS A 168 -0.10 -12.24 -2.54
C LYS A 168 -0.30 -13.65 -3.11
N ARG A 169 -0.28 -14.66 -2.24
CA ARG A 169 -0.52 -16.08 -2.60
C ARG A 169 -1.98 -16.36 -2.91
N GLY A 170 -2.90 -15.74 -2.15
CA GLY A 170 -4.32 -15.72 -2.44
C GLY A 170 -4.58 -14.82 -3.63
N ARG A 171 -4.08 -15.24 -4.81
CA ARG A 171 -4.06 -14.53 -6.09
C ARG A 171 -5.27 -13.59 -6.20
N LEU A 172 -5.07 -12.29 -5.94
CA LEU A 172 -6.03 -11.24 -6.28
C LEU A 172 -6.03 -11.15 -7.80
N VAL A 173 -6.75 -12.07 -8.45
CA VAL A 173 -6.95 -11.98 -9.89
C VAL A 173 -7.87 -10.79 -10.10
N GLY A 174 -7.28 -9.65 -10.47
CA GLY A 174 -8.05 -8.57 -11.06
C GLY A 174 -8.77 -9.17 -12.27
N VAL A 175 -10.08 -9.40 -12.13
CA VAL A 175 -10.92 -9.82 -13.25
C VAL A 175 -11.09 -8.60 -14.14
N SER A 176 -10.06 -8.29 -14.92
CA SER A 176 -10.24 -7.64 -16.21
C SER A 176 -10.53 -8.79 -17.17
N ALA A 177 -11.82 -9.05 -17.39
CA ALA A 177 -12.22 -9.95 -18.46
C ALA A 177 -11.66 -9.37 -19.78
N PRO A 178 -10.85 -10.12 -20.55
CA PRO A 178 -10.53 -9.68 -21.89
C PRO A 178 -11.81 -9.76 -22.72
N ALA A 179 -12.26 -8.61 -23.20
CA ALA A 179 -13.14 -8.55 -24.35
C ALA A 179 -12.44 -9.31 -25.50
N LYS A 180 -12.93 -10.51 -25.81
CA LYS A 180 -12.68 -11.14 -27.10
C LYS A 180 -14.01 -11.22 -27.85
N ALA A 181 -14.15 -10.28 -28.77
CA ALA A 181 -14.96 -10.45 -29.96
C ALA A 181 -14.17 -11.33 -30.93
N GLU A 182 -14.77 -12.44 -31.36
CA GLU A 182 -14.92 -12.91 -32.75
C GLU A 182 -15.48 -14.33 -32.77
#